data_AF-G9WSA0-F1
#
_entry.id   AF-G9WSA0-F1
#
_cell.length_a   1.000
_cell.length_b   1.000
_cell.length_c   1.000
_cell.angle_alpha   90.00
_cell.angle_beta   90.00
_cell.angle_gamma   90.00
#
_symmetry.space_group_name_H-M   'P 1'
#
loop_
_entity.id
_entity.type
_entity.pdbx_description
1 polymer ?
#
loop_
_entity_poly.entity_id
_entity_poly.type
_entity_poly.pdbx_seq_one_letter_code
_entity_poly.pdbx_strand_id
1 'polypeptide(L)'
;MSGQLRIKSSFNDIEGMLRKGQEQIDQVSQSLIRGMRGKQNYPFQSIVHFFIFHLGIKPFVKKKGTLYQGVRERWSKLGIT
;
A
#
# COMPACT_ATOMS: atom_id res chain seq x y z
N MET A 1 48.09 12.34 -33.29
CA MET A 1 47.34 11.34 -32.49
C MET A 1 46.79 12.02 -31.26
N SER A 2 45.47 12.23 -31.16
CA SER A 2 44.77 12.36 -29.88
C SER A 2 43.27 12.36 -30.17
N GLY A 3 42.70 11.18 -30.37
CA GLY A 3 41.26 10.98 -30.41
C GLY A 3 40.75 10.95 -28.98
N GLN A 4 40.27 12.08 -28.48
CA GLN A 4 39.72 12.20 -27.15
C GLN A 4 38.45 11.33 -27.06
N LEU A 5 38.57 10.14 -26.47
CA LEU A 5 37.46 9.27 -26.12
C LEU A 5 36.58 10.00 -25.10
N ARG A 6 35.56 10.67 -25.64
CA ARG A 6 34.54 11.37 -24.86
C ARG A 6 33.62 10.31 -24.25
N ILE A 7 33.99 9.80 -23.07
CA ILE A 7 33.11 8.97 -22.26
C ILE A 7 31.89 9.82 -21.94
N LYS A 8 30.80 9.64 -22.69
CA LYS A 8 29.48 10.20 -22.37
C LYS A 8 29.06 9.53 -21.06
N SER A 9 29.34 10.25 -19.99
CA SER A 9 29.29 9.83 -18.60
C SER A 9 27.89 9.30 -18.24
N SER A 10 27.82 8.03 -17.82
CA SER A 10 26.61 7.32 -17.37
C SER A 10 25.85 8.02 -16.23
N PHE A 11 26.49 8.99 -15.57
CA PHE A 11 25.98 9.72 -14.41
C PHE A 11 24.78 10.61 -14.74
N ASN A 12 24.72 11.21 -15.93
CA ASN A 12 23.62 12.10 -16.32
C ASN A 12 22.31 11.33 -16.55
N ASP A 13 22.41 10.07 -17.01
CA ASP A 13 21.26 9.18 -17.19
C ASP A 13 20.72 8.67 -15.85
N ILE A 14 21.62 8.39 -14.88
CA ILE A 14 21.25 7.98 -13.52
C ILE A 14 20.51 9.10 -12.79
N GLU A 15 21.01 10.33 -12.89
CA GLU A 15 20.38 11.51 -12.28
C GLU A 15 19.00 11.80 -12.91
N GLY A 16 18.90 11.67 -14.24
CA GLY A 16 17.62 11.76 -14.94
C GLY A 16 16.62 10.66 -14.56
N MET A 17 17.08 9.44 -14.34
CA MET A 17 16.24 8.32 -13.88
C MET A 17 15.77 8.51 -12.44
N LEU A 18 16.64 8.96 -11.53
CA LEU A 18 16.30 9.25 -10.14
C LEU A 18 15.25 10.36 -10.05
N ARG A 19 15.41 11.44 -10.83
CA ARG A 19 14.43 12.53 -10.87
C ARG A 19 13.06 12.07 -11.37
N LYS A 20 13.01 11.26 -12.44
CA LYS A 20 11.76 10.67 -12.93
C LYS A 20 11.10 9.75 -11.90
N GLY A 21 11.90 8.99 -11.15
CA GLY A 21 11.41 8.17 -10.04
C GLY A 21 10.77 9.01 -8.93
N GLN A 22 11.44 10.09 -8.53
CA GLN A 22 10.90 11.04 -7.53
C GLN A 22 9.60 11.70 -8.01
N GLU A 23 9.54 12.16 -9.26
CA GLU A 23 8.33 12.74 -9.85
C GLU A 23 7.14 11.77 -9.83
N GLN A 24 7.38 10.48 -10.10
CA GLN A 24 6.34 9.44 -10.02
C GLN A 24 5.87 9.20 -8.57
N ILE A 25 6.81 9.14 -7.63
CA ILE A 25 6.50 8.98 -6.19
C ILE A 25 5.66 10.16 -5.70
N ASP A 26 6.02 11.38 -6.08
CA ASP A 26 5.29 12.59 -5.70
C ASP A 26 3.88 12.62 -6.30
N GLN A 27 3.74 12.25 -7.59
CA GLN A 27 2.43 12.18 -8.23
C GLN A 27 1.50 11.15 -7.56
N VAL A 28 2.02 9.95 -7.28
CA VAL A 28 1.24 8.91 -6.58
C VAL A 28 0.88 9.38 -5.17
N SER A 29 1.82 9.97 -4.45
CA SER A 29 1.60 10.49 -3.09
C SER A 29 0.54 11.58 -3.05
N GLN A 30 0.60 12.55 -3.97
CA GLN A 30 -0.42 13.60 -4.07
C GLN A 30 -1.79 13.03 -4.45
N SER A 31 -1.84 12.06 -5.36
CA SER A 31 -3.09 11.39 -5.73
C SER A 31 -3.73 10.65 -4.56
N LEU A 32 -2.92 9.97 -3.74
CA LEU A 32 -3.34 9.27 -2.53
C LEU A 32 -3.88 10.26 -1.50
N ILE A 33 -3.14 11.34 -1.20
CA ILE A 33 -3.55 12.37 -0.24
C ILE A 33 -4.86 13.02 -0.67
N ARG A 34 -5.00 13.32 -1.96
CA ARG A 34 -6.23 13.90 -2.52
C ARG A 34 -7.41 12.93 -2.41
N GLY A 35 -7.19 11.64 -2.70
CA GLY A 35 -8.19 10.60 -2.53
C GLY A 35 -8.63 10.42 -1.07
N MET A 36 -7.69 10.46 -0.12
CA MET A 36 -8.00 10.43 1.32
C MET A 36 -8.83 11.64 1.76
N ARG A 37 -8.45 12.86 1.35
CA ARG A 37 -9.22 14.08 1.67
C ARG A 37 -10.62 14.08 1.05
N GLY A 38 -10.75 13.54 -0.16
CA GLY A 38 -12.03 13.46 -0.88
C GLY A 38 -12.95 12.33 -0.43
N LYS A 39 -12.57 11.52 0.57
CA LYS A 39 -13.25 10.24 0.91
C LYS A 39 -13.48 9.39 -0.34
N GLN A 40 -12.49 9.32 -1.22
CA GLN A 40 -12.62 8.55 -2.45
C GLN A 40 -12.89 7.09 -2.09
N ASN A 41 -13.99 6.56 -2.61
CA ASN A 41 -14.35 5.16 -2.38
C ASN A 41 -13.36 4.28 -3.16
N TYR A 42 -12.61 3.44 -2.44
CA TYR A 42 -11.71 2.43 -3.01
C TYR A 42 -12.40 1.05 -2.97
N PRO A 43 -13.28 0.73 -3.94
CA PRO A 43 -14.09 -0.48 -3.90
C PRO A 43 -13.22 -1.74 -3.89
N PHE A 44 -12.13 -1.76 -4.68
CA PHE A 44 -11.20 -2.89 -4.70
C PHE A 44 -10.51 -3.12 -3.35
N GLN A 45 -10.06 -2.05 -2.68
CA GLN A 45 -9.47 -2.18 -1.34
C GLN A 45 -10.49 -2.73 -0.33
N SER A 46 -11.74 -2.27 -0.42
CA SER A 46 -12.82 -2.77 0.43
C SER A 46 -13.09 -4.26 0.20
N ILE A 47 -13.14 -4.69 -1.07
CA ILE A 47 -13.31 -6.10 -1.44
C ILE A 47 -12.13 -6.95 -0.93
N VAL A 48 -10.89 -6.50 -1.13
CA VAL A 48 -9.70 -7.21 -0.64
C VAL A 48 -9.73 -7.33 0.89
N HIS A 49 -10.05 -6.25 1.60
CA HIS A 49 -10.22 -6.29 3.05
C HIS A 49 -11.35 -7.24 3.48
N PHE A 50 -12.45 -7.29 2.73
CA PHE A 50 -13.55 -8.21 2.99
C PHE A 50 -13.06 -9.67 2.95
N PHE A 51 -12.31 -10.06 1.91
CA PHE A 51 -11.77 -11.41 1.80
C PHE A 51 -10.75 -11.74 2.89
N ILE A 52 -9.79 -10.84 3.14
CA ILE A 52 -8.78 -11.02 4.20
C ILE A 52 -9.46 -11.23 5.56
N PHE A 53 -10.49 -10.45 5.84
CA PHE A 53 -11.22 -10.56 7.09
C PHE A 53 -12.04 -11.84 7.18
N HIS A 54 -12.85 -12.17 6.17
CA HIS A 54 -13.79 -13.30 6.22
C HIS A 54 -13.13 -14.66 6.05
N LEU A 55 -12.05 -14.76 5.26
CA LEU A 55 -11.36 -16.03 4.99
C LEU A 55 -10.11 -16.24 5.86
N GLY A 56 -9.52 -15.16 6.39
CA GLY A 56 -8.30 -15.23 7.20
C GLY A 56 -8.58 -14.97 8.67
N ILE A 57 -8.79 -13.69 9.00
CA ILE A 57 -8.78 -13.21 10.39
C ILE A 57 -9.96 -13.78 11.18
N LYS A 58 -11.20 -13.70 10.65
CA LYS A 58 -12.41 -14.19 11.31
C LYS A 58 -12.34 -15.69 11.64
N PRO A 59 -12.02 -16.60 10.70
CA PRO A 59 -11.90 -18.02 11.02
C PRO A 59 -10.70 -18.33 11.92
N PHE A 60 -9.57 -17.62 11.78
CA PHE A 60 -8.41 -17.78 12.65
C PHE A 60 -8.75 -17.46 14.12
N VAL A 61 -9.38 -16.30 14.36
CA VAL A 61 -9.82 -15.86 15.68
C VAL A 61 -10.86 -16.82 16.25
N LYS A 62 -11.82 -17.29 15.44
CA LYS A 62 -12.81 -18.30 15.86
C LYS A 62 -12.14 -19.63 16.24
N LYS A 63 -11.17 -20.12 15.45
CA LYS A 63 -10.44 -21.37 15.70
C LYS A 63 -9.60 -21.33 16.96
N LYS A 64 -9.00 -20.17 17.27
CA LYS A 64 -8.20 -19.97 18.48
C LYS A 64 -9.04 -19.75 19.76
N GLY A 65 -10.36 -19.59 19.61
CA GLY A 65 -11.32 -19.72 20.70
C GLY A 65 -11.05 -18.75 21.87
N THR A 66 -10.77 -19.31 23.04
CA THR A 66 -10.57 -18.60 24.31
C THR A 66 -9.36 -17.67 24.30
N LEU A 67 -8.31 -17.99 23.55
CA LEU A 67 -7.09 -17.15 23.44
C LEU A 67 -7.40 -15.76 22.87
N TYR A 68 -8.46 -15.64 22.08
CA TYR A 68 -8.92 -14.38 21.47
C TYR A 68 -10.33 -14.00 21.93
N GLN A 69 -10.75 -14.44 23.12
CA GLN A 69 -12.08 -14.15 23.64
C GLN A 69 -12.39 -12.65 23.69
N GLY A 70 -11.44 -11.82 24.13
CA GLY A 70 -11.61 -10.36 24.15
C GLY A 70 -11.85 -9.75 22.76
N VAL A 71 -11.25 -10.32 21.71
CA VAL A 71 -11.51 -9.89 20.32
C VAL A 71 -12.92 -10.27 19.90
N ARG A 72 -13.37 -11.49 20.23
CA ARG A 72 -14.73 -11.96 19.92
C ARG A 72 -15.80 -11.14 20.64
N GLU A 73 -15.60 -10.84 21.93
CA GLU A 73 -16.51 -9.99 22.71
C GLU A 73 -16.60 -8.59 22.12
N ARG A 74 -15.48 -8.01 21.70
CA ARG A 74 -15.46 -6.69 21.05
C ARG A 74 -16.17 -6.71 19.71
N TRP A 75 -15.96 -7.74 18.89
CA TRP A 75 -16.71 -7.91 17.64
C TRP A 75 -18.21 -8.07 17.88
N SER A 76 -18.62 -8.71 18.98
CA SER A 76 -20.04 -8.88 19.33
C SER A 76 -20.69 -7.55 19.67
N LYS A 77 -20.02 -6.74 20.49
CA LYS A 77 -20.47 -5.38 20.82
C LYS A 77 -20.56 -4.46 19.59
N LEU A 78 -19.75 -4.71 18.56
CA LEU A 78 -19.72 -3.93 17.32
C LEU A 78 -20.62 -4.49 16.21
N GLY A 79 -21.33 -5.61 16.43
CA GLY A 79 -22.17 -6.24 15.40
C GLY A 79 -21.40 -6.91 14.25
N ILE A 80 -20.11 -7.22 14.46
CA ILE A 80 -19.22 -7.87 13.47
C ILE A 80 -19.32 -9.41 13.52
N THR A 81 -20.03 -9.93 14.53
CA THR A 81 -20.00 -11.35 14.93
C THR A 81 -20.88 -12.22 14.07
#